data_AF-A0A6J3KEW9-F1
#
_entry.id   AF-A0A6J3KEW9-F1
#
_cell.length_a   1.000
_cell.length_b   1.000
_cell.length_c   1.000
_cell.angle_alpha   90.00
_cell.angle_beta   90.00
_cell.angle_gamma   90.00
#
_symmetry.space_group_name_H-M   'P 1'
#
loop_
_entity.id
_entity.type
_entity.pdbx_description
1 polymer ?
#
loop_
_entity_poly.entity_id
_entity_poly.type
_entity_poly.pdbx_seq_one_letter_code
_entity_poly.pdbx_strand_id
1 'polypeptide(L)'
;MCSSSANTLHINITKNASMKTIVALFCILYFVCCGVTANEMSESCLKQMDLSIADLPSLVHDNSPEIARKRGCLEACMMQKMGLMDGNVINTQKIDELLDSILPDGESKEIVHNNVHQCAKDAADDDQCLVAQNFAQCGLEHLKLTARQLLSTIA
;
A
#
# COMPACT_ATOMS: atom_id res chain seq x y z
N MET A 1 12.38 -13.09 5.00
CA MET A 1 13.35 -13.36 6.08
C MET A 1 14.42 -12.28 6.07
N CYS A 2 14.28 -11.24 6.90
CA CYS A 2 15.41 -10.37 7.21
C CYS A 2 16.09 -10.95 8.44
N SER A 3 17.08 -11.79 8.21
CA SER A 3 18.01 -12.23 9.25
C SER A 3 19.08 -11.15 9.38
N SER A 4 19.14 -10.47 10.52
CA SER A 4 20.39 -9.87 10.97
C SER A 4 20.39 -9.70 12.48
N SER A 5 21.09 -10.65 13.12
CA SER A 5 21.90 -10.52 14.32
C SER A 5 21.44 -9.50 15.38
N ALA A 6 20.85 -10.05 16.44
CA ALA A 6 20.80 -9.43 17.75
C ALA A 6 22.24 -9.12 18.24
N ASN A 7 22.72 -7.92 17.96
CA ASN A 7 23.78 -7.32 18.76
C ASN A 7 23.12 -6.44 19.80
N THR A 8 23.20 -6.91 21.04
CA THR A 8 22.78 -6.25 22.27
C THR A 8 23.51 -4.92 22.41
N LEU A 9 22.99 -3.87 21.79
CA LEU A 9 23.35 -2.51 22.13
C LEU A 9 22.57 -2.19 23.41
N HIS A 10 23.23 -2.35 24.56
CA HIS A 10 22.76 -1.80 25.82
C HIS A 10 22.74 -0.27 25.70
N ILE A 11 21.67 0.26 25.12
CA ILE A 11 21.35 1.68 25.20
C ILE A 11 20.90 1.89 26.63
N ASN A 12 21.80 2.43 27.44
CA ASN A 12 21.49 2.90 28.77
C ASN A 12 20.56 4.11 28.62
N ILE A 13 19.25 3.85 28.56
CA ILE A 13 18.22 4.88 28.46
C ILE A 13 18.26 5.67 29.77
N THR A 14 19.06 6.74 29.77
CA THR A 14 18.96 7.79 30.77
C THR A 14 17.53 8.32 30.75
N LYS A 15 16.85 8.14 31.88
CA LYS A 15 15.51 8.64 32.19
C LYS A 15 15.41 10.12 31.81
N ASN A 16 14.75 10.41 30.67
CA ASN A 16 14.07 11.65 30.28
C ASN A 16 13.99 11.85 28.76
N ALA A 17 13.84 10.79 27.96
CA ALA A 17 13.40 10.96 26.58
C ALA A 17 11.92 11.39 26.60
N SER A 18 11.67 12.66 26.31
CA SER A 18 10.32 13.21 26.13
C SER A 18 9.55 12.38 25.10
N MET A 19 8.25 12.13 25.32
CA MET A 19 7.38 11.37 24.40
C MET A 19 7.50 11.84 22.94
N LYS A 20 7.78 13.13 22.74
CA LYS A 20 8.04 13.74 21.42
C LYS A 20 9.31 13.22 20.74
N THR A 21 10.36 12.92 21.50
CA THR A 21 11.62 12.36 21.02
C THR A 21 11.46 10.90 20.62
N ILE A 22 10.66 10.13 21.37
CA ILE A 22 10.35 8.73 21.02
C ILE A 22 9.52 8.68 19.74
N VAL A 23 8.49 9.53 19.62
CA VAL A 23 7.68 9.64 18.39
C VAL A 23 8.54 10.11 17.21
N ALA A 24 9.40 11.10 17.39
CA ALA A 24 10.29 11.56 16.32
C ALA A 24 11.26 10.47 15.86
N LEU A 25 11.83 9.69 16.78
CA LEU A 25 12.70 8.55 16.44
C LEU A 25 11.94 7.43 15.73
N PHE A 26 10.73 7.11 16.18
CA PHE A 26 9.86 6.17 15.48
C PHE A 26 9.48 6.68 14.09
N CYS A 27 9.13 7.95 13.93
CA CYS A 27 8.86 8.55 12.63
C CYS A 27 10.08 8.49 11.71
N ILE A 28 11.28 8.86 12.19
CA ILE A 28 12.51 8.81 11.38
C ILE A 28 12.85 7.36 11.00
N LEU A 29 12.73 6.41 11.93
CA LEU A 29 12.95 4.99 11.65
C LEU A 29 11.91 4.44 10.67
N TYR A 30 10.65 4.88 10.76
CA TYR A 30 9.58 4.52 9.83
C TYR A 30 9.81 5.13 8.44
N PHE A 31 10.24 6.40 8.37
CA PHE A 31 10.61 7.08 7.12
C PHE A 31 11.85 6.47 6.46
N VAL A 32 12.85 6.04 7.23
CA VAL A 32 14.08 5.41 6.71
C VAL A 32 13.82 3.95 6.29
N CYS A 33 12.97 3.20 7.00
CA CYS A 33 12.60 1.84 6.63
C CYS A 33 11.58 1.76 5.48
N CYS A 34 10.68 2.75 5.33
CA CYS A 34 9.69 2.77 4.25
C CYS A 34 10.14 3.57 3.01
N GLY A 35 11.03 4.57 3.19
CA GLY A 35 11.43 5.48 2.11
C GLY A 35 12.35 4.85 1.06
N VAL A 36 13.11 3.82 1.42
CA VAL A 36 14.12 3.23 0.53
C VAL A 36 13.52 2.14 -0.38
N THR A 37 12.41 1.49 -0.01
CA THR A 37 11.81 0.39 -0.79
C THR A 37 10.68 0.83 -1.72
N ALA A 38 9.87 1.81 -1.33
CA ALA A 38 8.80 2.36 -2.18
C ALA A 38 9.35 3.24 -3.31
N ASN A 39 10.44 3.98 -3.07
CA ASN A 39 10.97 4.95 -4.02
C ASN A 39 11.59 4.26 -5.25
N GLU A 40 12.39 3.21 -5.06
CA GLU A 40 13.03 2.48 -6.17
C GLU A 40 12.02 1.75 -7.06
N MET A 41 10.97 1.17 -6.46
CA MET A 41 9.92 0.47 -7.19
C MET A 41 9.09 1.46 -8.02
N SER A 42 8.70 2.59 -7.41
CA SER A 42 7.95 3.63 -8.12
C SER A 42 8.77 4.25 -9.25
N GLU A 43 10.06 4.53 -9.06
CA GLU A 43 10.91 5.10 -10.10
C GLU A 43 11.04 4.17 -11.31
N SER A 44 11.14 2.86 -11.09
CA SER A 44 11.22 1.90 -12.20
C SER A 44 9.92 1.78 -13.00
N CYS A 45 8.76 1.93 -12.36
CA CYS A 45 7.47 1.93 -13.04
C CYS A 45 7.19 3.26 -13.75
N LEU A 46 7.52 4.38 -13.10
CA LEU A 46 7.43 5.71 -13.71
C LEU A 46 8.30 5.77 -14.98
N LYS A 47 9.57 5.34 -14.90
CA LYS A 47 10.47 5.30 -16.07
C LYS A 47 9.97 4.40 -17.20
N GLN A 48 9.42 3.23 -16.89
CA GLN A 48 8.84 2.34 -17.91
C GLN A 48 7.65 2.96 -18.64
N MET A 49 6.96 3.90 -17.99
CA MET A 49 5.80 4.60 -18.53
C MET A 49 6.14 5.99 -19.09
N ASP A 50 7.43 6.31 -19.21
CA ASP A 50 7.92 7.64 -19.61
C ASP A 50 7.38 8.78 -18.73
N LEU A 51 7.24 8.49 -17.43
CA LEU A 51 6.80 9.42 -16.39
C LEU A 51 7.96 9.77 -15.45
N SER A 52 7.86 10.94 -14.86
CA SER A 52 8.77 11.44 -13.83
C SER A 52 8.03 11.72 -12.52
N ILE A 53 8.79 11.99 -11.45
CA ILE A 53 8.22 12.42 -10.17
C ILE A 53 7.42 13.74 -10.32
N ALA A 54 7.76 14.59 -11.30
CA ALA A 54 7.02 15.82 -11.57
C ALA A 54 5.59 15.56 -12.10
N ASP A 55 5.33 14.37 -12.62
CA ASP A 55 4.01 13.96 -13.15
C ASP A 55 3.11 13.34 -12.08
N LEU A 56 3.64 13.02 -10.90
CA LEU A 56 2.87 12.42 -9.81
C LEU A 56 1.67 13.28 -9.36
N PRO A 57 1.79 14.62 -9.23
CA PRO A 57 0.64 15.46 -8.86
C PRO A 57 -0.51 15.39 -9.85
N SER A 58 -0.23 15.35 -11.16
CA SER A 58 -1.27 15.25 -12.18
C SER A 58 -1.93 13.86 -12.15
N LEU A 59 -1.13 12.80 -11.96
CA LEU A 59 -1.65 11.44 -11.78
C LEU A 59 -2.61 11.31 -10.59
N VAL A 60 -2.47 12.13 -9.55
CA VAL A 60 -3.34 12.10 -8.36
C VAL A 60 -4.60 12.96 -8.54
N HIS A 61 -4.46 14.15 -9.13
CA HIS A 61 -5.54 15.14 -9.15
C HIS A 61 -6.36 15.17 -10.44
N ASP A 62 -5.79 14.77 -11.56
CA ASP A 62 -6.50 14.74 -12.84
C ASP A 62 -7.28 13.42 -12.99
N ASN A 63 -8.57 13.58 -13.29
CA ASN A 63 -9.54 12.50 -13.50
C ASN A 63 -9.94 12.38 -14.97
N SER A 64 -9.23 13.05 -15.88
CA SER A 64 -9.39 12.84 -17.31
C SER A 64 -9.18 11.35 -17.64
N PRO A 65 -9.90 10.78 -18.62
CA PRO A 65 -9.82 9.35 -18.94
C PRO A 65 -8.39 8.90 -19.25
N GLU A 66 -7.59 9.76 -19.89
CA GLU A 66 -6.18 9.48 -20.19
C GLU A 66 -5.35 9.33 -18.92
N ILE A 67 -5.44 10.30 -17.99
CA ILE A 67 -4.67 10.27 -16.75
C ILE A 67 -5.16 9.15 -15.82
N ALA A 68 -6.47 8.89 -15.78
CA ALA A 68 -7.03 7.77 -15.05
C ALA A 68 -6.44 6.43 -15.53
N ARG A 69 -6.34 6.24 -16.86
CA ARG A 69 -5.70 5.05 -17.45
C ARG A 69 -4.22 4.98 -17.12
N LYS A 70 -3.47 6.09 -17.18
CA LYS A 70 -2.04 6.13 -16.78
C LYS A 70 -1.87 5.75 -15.31
N ARG A 71 -2.74 6.24 -14.42
CA ARG A 71 -2.72 5.86 -13.01
C ARG A 71 -2.96 4.36 -12.82
N GLY A 72 -3.96 3.79 -13.50
CA GLY A 72 -4.23 2.35 -13.46
C GLY A 72 -3.04 1.51 -13.96
N CYS A 73 -2.37 1.93 -15.04
CA CYS A 73 -1.17 1.24 -15.53
C CYS A 73 0.02 1.35 -14.56
N LEU A 74 0.17 2.50 -13.88
CA LEU A 74 1.19 2.68 -12.85
C LEU A 74 0.94 1.74 -11.67
N GLU A 75 -0.31 1.65 -11.22
CA GLU A 75 -0.75 0.71 -10.18
C GLU A 75 -0.48 -0.74 -10.59
N ALA A 76 -0.82 -1.13 -11.82
CA ALA A 76 -0.56 -2.47 -12.34
C ALA A 76 0.94 -2.82 -12.31
N CYS A 77 1.80 -1.90 -12.77
CA CYS A 77 3.24 -2.10 -12.74
C CYS A 77 3.77 -2.30 -11.30
N MET A 78 3.28 -1.49 -10.35
CA MET A 78 3.65 -1.63 -8.95
C MET A 78 3.18 -2.98 -8.37
N MET A 79 1.93 -3.36 -8.61
CA MET A 79 1.36 -4.62 -8.13
C MET A 79 2.13 -5.83 -8.69
N GLN A 80 2.50 -5.80 -9.98
CA GLN A 80 3.30 -6.86 -10.60
C GLN A 80 4.70 -6.94 -10.00
N LYS A 81 5.38 -5.82 -9.78
CA LYS A 81 6.71 -5.81 -9.13
C LYS A 81 6.68 -6.32 -7.69
N MET A 82 5.57 -6.14 -6.98
CA MET A 82 5.36 -6.70 -5.65
C MET A 82 4.92 -8.17 -5.66
N GLY A 83 4.61 -8.74 -6.84
CA GLY A 83 4.06 -10.08 -6.98
C GLY A 83 2.59 -10.20 -6.54
N LEU A 84 1.89 -9.07 -6.38
CA LEU A 84 0.46 -9.00 -6.03
C LEU A 84 -0.43 -9.15 -7.26
N MET A 85 0.15 -9.14 -8.46
CA MET A 85 -0.53 -9.26 -9.73
C MET A 85 0.38 -9.97 -10.73
N ASP A 86 -0.19 -10.78 -11.62
CA ASP A 86 0.50 -11.38 -12.76
C ASP A 86 -0.31 -11.08 -14.04
N GLY A 87 0.25 -10.24 -14.92
CA GLY A 87 -0.50 -9.68 -16.04
C GLY A 87 -1.76 -8.95 -15.56
N ASN A 88 -2.94 -9.45 -15.96
CA ASN A 88 -4.26 -8.96 -15.59
C ASN A 88 -4.91 -9.74 -14.43
N VAL A 89 -4.18 -10.59 -13.71
CA VAL A 89 -4.73 -11.43 -12.63
C VAL A 89 -4.19 -10.96 -11.28
N ILE A 90 -5.08 -10.60 -10.35
CA ILE A 90 -4.73 -10.26 -8.96
C ILE A 90 -4.37 -11.54 -8.19
N ASN A 91 -3.22 -11.55 -7.52
CA ASN A 91 -2.75 -12.65 -6.69
C ASN A 91 -3.29 -12.52 -5.27
N THR A 92 -4.56 -12.92 -5.06
CA THR A 92 -5.22 -12.81 -3.75
C THR A 92 -4.50 -13.62 -2.67
N GLN A 93 -3.94 -14.77 -3.01
CA GLN A 93 -3.13 -15.56 -2.07
C GLN A 93 -1.95 -14.76 -1.52
N LYS A 94 -1.22 -14.04 -2.39
CA LYS A 94 -0.09 -13.23 -1.94
C LYS A 94 -0.53 -12.04 -1.09
N ILE A 95 -1.68 -11.47 -1.42
CA ILE A 95 -2.29 -10.38 -0.64
C ILE A 95 -2.72 -10.90 0.73
N ASP A 96 -3.32 -12.09 0.81
CA ASP A 96 -3.70 -12.73 2.07
C ASP A 96 -2.49 -12.95 2.98
N GLU A 97 -1.39 -13.50 2.44
CA GLU A 97 -0.14 -13.65 3.19
C GLU A 97 0.37 -12.30 3.75
N LEU A 98 0.23 -11.23 2.98
CA LEU A 98 0.62 -9.89 3.42
C LEU A 98 -0.31 -9.40 4.53
N LEU A 99 -1.62 -9.55 4.36
CA LEU A 99 -2.63 -9.19 5.36
C LEU A 99 -2.41 -9.94 6.69
N ASP A 100 -2.14 -11.24 6.61
CA ASP A 100 -1.84 -12.08 7.77
C ASP A 100 -0.62 -11.59 8.56
N SER A 101 0.36 -11.01 7.87
CA SER A 101 1.58 -10.50 8.49
C SER A 101 1.43 -9.13 9.16
N ILE A 102 0.41 -8.36 8.79
CA ILE A 102 0.24 -6.95 9.23
C ILE A 102 -0.99 -6.73 10.10
N LEU A 103 -2.06 -7.51 9.93
CA LEU A 103 -3.29 -7.37 10.67
C LEU A 103 -3.32 -8.34 11.87
N PRO A 104 -3.71 -7.87 13.06
CA PRO A 104 -3.97 -8.77 14.18
C PRO A 104 -5.19 -9.65 13.87
N ASP A 105 -5.22 -10.85 14.44
CA ASP A 105 -6.37 -11.74 14.31
C ASP A 105 -7.63 -11.11 14.92
N GLY A 106 -8.78 -11.31 14.25
CA GLY A 106 -10.08 -10.79 14.67
C GLY A 106 -11.03 -10.53 13.50
N GLU A 107 -12.26 -10.13 13.81
CA GLU A 107 -13.33 -9.89 12.83
C GLU A 107 -12.92 -8.90 11.72
N SER A 108 -12.17 -7.85 12.08
CA SER A 108 -11.66 -6.87 11.12
C SER A 108 -10.76 -7.51 10.05
N LYS A 109 -9.96 -8.52 10.41
CA LYS A 109 -9.07 -9.22 9.48
C LYS A 109 -9.88 -10.02 8.46
N GLU A 110 -10.85 -10.80 8.93
CA GLU A 110 -11.75 -11.58 8.06
C GLU A 110 -12.52 -10.67 7.07
N ILE A 111 -13.02 -9.53 7.54
CA ILE A 111 -13.68 -8.54 6.69
C ILE A 111 -12.73 -8.04 5.60
N VAL A 112 -11.47 -7.73 5.94
CA VAL A 112 -10.49 -7.25 4.96
C VAL A 112 -10.16 -8.34 3.92
N HIS A 113 -9.96 -9.59 4.34
CA HIS A 113 -9.76 -10.70 3.39
C HIS A 113 -10.96 -10.86 2.44
N ASN A 114 -12.18 -10.82 2.96
CA ASN A 114 -13.39 -10.94 2.14
C ASN A 114 -13.51 -9.78 1.13
N ASN A 115 -13.24 -8.56 1.56
CA ASN A 115 -13.25 -7.39 0.69
C ASN A 115 -12.19 -7.49 -0.41
N VAL A 116 -10.97 -7.94 -0.09
CA VAL A 116 -9.91 -8.16 -1.09
C VAL A 116 -10.34 -9.16 -2.16
N HIS A 117 -10.91 -10.30 -1.76
CA HIS A 117 -11.37 -11.32 -2.71
C HIS A 117 -12.51 -10.80 -3.60
N GLN A 118 -13.46 -10.09 -3.00
CA GLN A 118 -14.58 -9.50 -3.73
C GLN A 118 -14.08 -8.44 -4.73
N CYS A 119 -13.19 -7.54 -4.31
CA CYS A 119 -12.58 -6.54 -5.18
C CYS A 119 -11.78 -7.17 -6.33
N ALA A 120 -11.02 -8.24 -6.06
CA ALA A 120 -10.26 -8.94 -7.10
C ALA A 120 -11.18 -9.57 -8.15
N LYS A 121 -12.31 -10.15 -7.71
CA LYS A 121 -13.33 -10.73 -8.59
C LYS A 121 -14.03 -9.66 -9.43
N ASP A 122 -14.42 -8.54 -8.82
CA ASP A 122 -15.15 -7.47 -9.49
C ASP A 122 -14.27 -6.66 -10.45
N ALA A 123 -12.95 -6.64 -10.20
CA ALA A 123 -11.98 -5.98 -11.05
C ALA A 123 -11.61 -6.76 -12.32
N ALA A 124 -12.05 -8.02 -12.47
CA ALA A 124 -11.62 -8.90 -13.55
C ALA A 124 -11.94 -8.32 -14.94
N ASP A 125 -10.90 -8.16 -15.76
CA ASP A 125 -10.95 -7.59 -17.11
C ASP A 125 -9.71 -8.08 -17.91
N ASP A 126 -9.69 -7.86 -19.22
CA ASP A 126 -8.55 -8.20 -20.08
C ASP A 126 -7.43 -7.14 -19.99
N ASP A 127 -7.78 -5.89 -19.68
CA ASP A 127 -6.82 -4.79 -19.54
C ASP A 127 -6.24 -4.74 -18.13
N GLN A 128 -4.97 -5.15 -17.98
CA GLN A 128 -4.25 -5.12 -16.70
C GLN A 128 -4.30 -3.77 -15.98
N CYS A 129 -4.33 -2.64 -16.71
CA CYS A 129 -4.40 -1.32 -16.11
C CYS A 129 -5.78 -1.06 -15.51
N LEU A 130 -6.83 -1.52 -16.19
CA LEU A 130 -8.20 -1.40 -15.70
C LEU A 130 -8.44 -2.33 -14.50
N VAL A 131 -7.89 -3.55 -14.52
CA VAL A 131 -7.93 -4.47 -13.38
C VAL A 131 -7.29 -3.82 -12.15
N ALA A 132 -6.07 -3.29 -12.27
CA ALA A 132 -5.38 -2.67 -11.14
C ALA A 132 -6.16 -1.46 -10.61
N GLN A 133 -6.67 -0.62 -11.50
CA GLN A 133 -7.47 0.55 -11.15
C GLN A 133 -8.76 0.18 -10.42
N ASN A 134 -9.51 -0.78 -10.94
CA ASN A 134 -10.77 -1.23 -10.34
C ASN A 134 -10.52 -1.88 -8.98
N PHE A 135 -9.46 -2.68 -8.86
CA PHE A 135 -9.06 -3.30 -7.61
C PHE A 135 -8.69 -2.26 -6.54
N ALA A 136 -7.85 -1.28 -6.90
CA ALA A 136 -7.45 -0.19 -6.00
C ALA A 136 -8.64 0.69 -5.57
N GLN A 137 -9.52 1.03 -6.52
CA GLN A 137 -10.73 1.82 -6.25
C GLN A 137 -11.67 1.09 -5.29
N CYS A 138 -11.93 -0.20 -5.53
CA CYS A 138 -12.76 -1.02 -4.65
C CYS A 138 -12.19 -1.07 -3.22
N GLY A 139 -10.88 -1.33 -3.08
CA GLY A 139 -10.21 -1.33 -1.78
C GLY A 139 -10.32 0.01 -1.04
N LEU A 140 -10.17 1.13 -1.77
CA LEU A 140 -10.30 2.47 -1.22
C LEU A 140 -11.72 2.78 -0.74
N GLU A 141 -12.74 2.30 -1.45
CA GLU A 141 -14.14 2.47 -1.05
C GLU A 141 -14.44 1.74 0.26
N HIS A 142 -13.98 0.49 0.40
CA HIS A 142 -14.09 -0.24 1.65
C HIS A 142 -13.36 0.47 2.81
N LEU A 143 -12.16 1.01 2.57
CA LEU A 143 -11.41 1.76 3.58
C LEU A 143 -12.16 3.04 4.02
N LYS A 144 -12.73 3.78 3.07
CA LYS A 144 -13.52 4.99 3.35
C LYS A 144 -14.76 4.67 4.18
N LEU A 145 -15.45 3.56 3.89
CA LEU A 145 -16.63 3.13 4.65
C LEU A 145 -16.26 2.79 6.09
N THR A 146 -15.20 2.02 6.31
CA THR A 146 -14.68 1.71 7.65
C THR A 146 -14.28 2.98 8.42
N ALA A 147 -13.57 3.91 7.77
CA ALA A 147 -13.19 5.17 8.39
C ALA A 147 -14.41 6.02 8.78
N ARG A 148 -15.43 6.09 7.92
CA ARG A 148 -16.68 6.81 8.22
C ARG A 148 -17.42 6.19 9.40
N GLN A 149 -17.50 4.86 9.48
CA GLN A 149 -18.13 4.16 10.60
C GLN A 149 -17.41 4.46 11.93
N LEU A 150 -16.07 4.42 11.93
CA LEU A 150 -15.27 4.80 13.10
C LEU A 150 -15.55 6.25 13.52
N LEU A 151 -15.55 7.18 12.57
CA LEU A 151 -15.82 8.60 12.84
C LEU A 151 -17.25 8.83 13.36
N SER A 152 -18.26 8.12 12.85
CA SER A 152 -19.65 8.23 13.33
C SER A 152 -19.87 7.63 14.71
N THR A 153 -18.94 6.82 15.22
CA THR A 153 -19.03 6.21 16.56
C THR A 153 -18.40 7.11 17.63
N ILE A 154 -17.62 8.13 17.21
CA ILE A 154 -16.90 9.07 18.08
C ILE A 154 -17.65 10.43 18.21
N ALA A 155 -18.60 10.70 17.31
CA ALA A 155 -19.48 11.87 17.34
C ALA A 155 -20.77 11.58 18.12
#